data_AF-T0Z073-F1
#
_entry.id   AF-T0Z073-F1
#
_cell.length_a   1.000
_cell.length_b   1.000
_cell.length_c   1.000
_cell.angle_alpha   90.00
_cell.angle_beta   90.00
_cell.angle_gamma   90.00
#
_symmetry.space_group_name_H-M   'P 1'
#
loop_
_entity.id
_entity.type
_entity.pdbx_description
1 polymer ?
#
loop_
_entity_poly.entity_id
_entity_poly.type
_entity_poly.pdbx_seq_one_letter_code
_entity_poly.pdbx_strand_id
1 'polypeptide(L)'
;GVRNDLPPGFIGEARKVCDWLIDRFVEYDQLCLNSTIFHKRCDGLGVMNARACIDHGITGPMLRSAGVRRDLRKDRPYSAYDRLEFDVALAEAGDVTARYLVRMEEMRQSIRIIRQTLDWLEHHPGPVLAQELPRWLGAPYAPVGREGYLLKRN
;
A
#
# COMPACT_ATOMS: atom_id res chain seq x y z
N GLY A 1 11.51 -15.47 1.63
CA GLY A 1 12.62 -14.59 1.30
C GLY A 1 12.45 -14.02 -0.10
N VAL A 2 13.42 -13.22 -0.56
CA VAL A 2 13.51 -12.69 -1.93
C VAL A 2 14.71 -13.29 -2.64
N ARG A 3 14.70 -13.29 -3.98
CA ARG A 3 15.72 -13.96 -4.81
C ARG A 3 17.11 -13.33 -4.68
N ASN A 4 17.16 -12.00 -4.76
CA ASN A 4 18.39 -11.21 -4.75
C ASN A 4 18.29 -10.10 -3.71
N ASP A 5 19.43 -9.70 -3.18
CA ASP A 5 19.54 -8.52 -2.34
C ASP A 5 19.54 -7.23 -3.16
N LEU A 6 19.44 -6.09 -2.47
CA LEU A 6 19.49 -4.77 -3.06
C LEU A 6 20.85 -4.52 -3.74
N PRO A 7 20.86 -3.88 -4.94
CA PRO A 7 22.11 -3.55 -5.59
C PRO A 7 22.88 -2.46 -4.79
N PRO A 8 24.22 -2.39 -4.92
CA PRO A 8 25.00 -1.35 -4.27
C PRO A 8 24.48 0.05 -4.61
N GLY A 9 24.37 0.92 -3.60
CA GLY A 9 23.88 2.29 -3.76
C GLY A 9 22.36 2.45 -3.89
N PHE A 10 21.59 1.36 -3.91
CA PHE A 10 20.12 1.41 -4.05
C PHE A 10 19.45 2.33 -3.04
N ILE A 11 19.86 2.27 -1.77
CA ILE A 11 19.22 3.02 -0.69
C ILE A 11 19.32 4.54 -0.94
N GLY A 12 20.50 5.01 -1.36
CA GLY A 12 20.71 6.42 -1.70
C GLY A 12 19.84 6.87 -2.87
N GLU A 13 19.74 6.06 -3.92
CA GLU A 13 18.88 6.38 -5.08
C GLU A 13 17.39 6.33 -4.72
N ALA A 14 16.97 5.38 -3.89
CA ALA A 14 15.59 5.27 -3.42
C ALA A 14 15.17 6.51 -2.61
N ARG A 15 16.07 7.04 -1.76
CA ARG A 15 15.82 8.30 -1.02
C ARG A 15 15.63 9.48 -1.96
N LYS A 16 16.51 9.64 -2.97
CA LYS A 16 16.38 10.71 -3.97
C LYS A 16 15.04 10.66 -4.70
N VAL A 17 14.58 9.47 -5.08
CA VAL A 17 13.26 9.28 -5.72
C VAL A 17 12.13 9.65 -4.76
N CYS A 18 12.22 9.27 -3.49
CA CYS A 18 11.23 9.65 -2.48
C CYS A 18 11.15 11.17 -2.31
N ASP A 19 12.29 11.86 -2.25
CA ASP A 19 12.34 13.32 -2.12
C ASP A 19 11.73 13.99 -3.34
N TRP A 20 12.13 13.55 -4.54
CA TRP A 20 11.56 14.04 -5.80
C TRP A 20 10.04 13.84 -5.89
N LEU A 21 9.52 12.68 -5.46
CA LEU A 21 8.08 12.40 -5.47
C LEU A 21 7.30 13.32 -4.53
N ILE A 22 7.84 13.63 -3.35
CA ILE A 22 7.20 14.56 -2.40
C ILE A 22 7.01 15.93 -3.04
N ASP A 23 8.05 16.44 -3.71
CA ASP A 23 7.98 17.73 -4.40
C ASP A 23 6.93 17.69 -5.53
N ARG A 24 6.89 16.61 -6.31
CA ARG A 24 5.89 16.41 -7.37
C ARG A 24 4.46 16.33 -6.83
N PHE A 25 4.25 15.74 -5.66
CA PHE A 25 2.90 15.66 -5.07
C PHE A 25 2.34 17.03 -4.72
N VAL A 26 3.19 17.99 -4.31
CA VAL A 26 2.77 19.38 -4.08
C VAL A 26 2.30 20.02 -5.38
N GLU A 27 3.03 19.82 -6.48
CA GLU A 27 2.64 20.32 -7.80
C GLU A 27 1.33 19.67 -8.30
N TYR A 28 1.13 18.38 -8.06
CA TYR A 28 -0.10 17.68 -8.43
C TYR A 28 -1.31 18.20 -7.66
N ASP A 29 -1.16 18.42 -6.35
CA ASP A 29 -2.22 19.03 -5.55
C ASP A 29 -2.54 20.44 -6.05
N GLN A 30 -1.53 21.24 -6.36
CA GLN A 30 -1.75 22.58 -6.93
C GLN A 30 -2.49 22.52 -8.27
N LEU A 31 -2.12 21.58 -9.15
CA LEU A 31 -2.75 21.42 -10.46
C LEU A 31 -4.21 20.98 -10.34
N CYS A 32 -4.51 20.05 -9.43
CA CYS A 32 -5.86 19.50 -9.28
C CYS A 32 -6.75 20.39 -8.39
N LEU A 33 -6.31 20.71 -7.17
CA LEU A 33 -7.12 21.39 -6.16
C LEU A 33 -7.25 22.91 -6.38
N ASN A 34 -6.39 23.53 -7.19
CA ASN A 34 -6.61 24.93 -7.60
C ASN A 34 -7.35 25.04 -8.95
N SER A 35 -7.64 23.91 -9.61
CA SER A 35 -8.32 23.91 -10.90
C SER A 35 -9.84 23.92 -10.74
N THR A 36 -10.46 24.99 -11.22
CA THR A 36 -11.93 25.09 -11.27
C THR A 36 -12.56 23.99 -12.15
N ILE A 37 -11.85 23.52 -13.18
CA ILE A 37 -12.33 22.45 -14.06
C ILE A 37 -12.36 21.12 -13.30
N PHE A 38 -11.35 20.86 -12.46
CA PHE A 38 -11.30 19.65 -11.66
C PHE A 38 -12.49 19.57 -10.71
N HIS A 39 -12.71 20.64 -9.92
CA HIS A 39 -13.85 20.73 -9.00
C HIS A 39 -15.20 20.55 -9.71
N LYS A 40 -15.41 21.25 -10.83
CA LYS A 40 -16.64 21.11 -11.64
C LYS A 40 -16.89 19.68 -12.15
N ARG A 41 -15.84 18.88 -12.31
CA ARG A 41 -15.91 17.52 -12.87
C ARG A 41 -15.87 16.41 -11.84
N CYS A 42 -15.57 16.72 -10.58
CA CYS A 42 -15.28 15.70 -9.57
C CYS A 42 -16.12 15.89 -8.30
N ASP A 43 -16.37 17.13 -7.88
CA ASP A 43 -17.08 17.39 -6.64
C ASP A 43 -18.54 16.93 -6.73
N GLY A 44 -18.99 16.19 -5.72
CA GLY A 44 -20.35 15.67 -5.64
C GLY A 44 -20.69 14.54 -6.62
N LEU A 45 -19.73 14.05 -7.41
CA LEU A 45 -19.96 12.93 -8.33
C LEU A 45 -19.61 11.56 -7.71
N GLY A 46 -20.47 10.57 -7.97
CA GLY A 46 -20.25 9.19 -7.51
C GLY A 46 -20.06 9.10 -6.00
N VAL A 47 -20.89 9.84 -5.25
CA VAL A 47 -20.90 9.87 -3.79
C VAL A 47 -21.32 8.50 -3.26
N MET A 48 -20.52 7.92 -2.38
CA MET A 48 -20.89 6.74 -1.62
C MET A 48 -20.70 6.99 -0.14
N ASN A 49 -21.75 6.78 0.65
CA ASN A 49 -21.68 6.87 2.10
C ASN A 49 -21.12 5.57 2.71
N ALA A 50 -20.70 5.65 3.98
CA ALA A 50 -20.11 4.54 4.72
C ALA A 50 -20.97 3.26 4.68
N ARG A 51 -22.28 3.40 4.88
CA ARG A 51 -23.22 2.27 4.92
C ARG A 51 -23.30 1.56 3.57
N ALA A 52 -23.49 2.31 2.49
CA ALA A 52 -23.52 1.77 1.14
C ALA A 52 -22.21 1.04 0.81
N CYS A 53 -21.06 1.63 1.16
CA CYS A 53 -19.77 0.96 0.97
C CYS A 53 -19.70 -0.38 1.71
N ILE A 54 -20.17 -0.46 2.96
CA ILE A 54 -20.16 -1.69 3.75
C ILE A 54 -21.12 -2.73 3.18
N ASP A 55 -22.36 -2.33 2.87
CA ASP A 55 -23.41 -3.21 2.36
C ASP A 55 -23.01 -3.84 1.01
N HIS A 56 -22.24 -3.11 0.20
CA HIS A 56 -21.71 -3.59 -1.08
C HIS A 56 -20.30 -4.22 -1.00
N GLY A 57 -19.72 -4.37 0.19
CA GLY A 57 -18.40 -4.97 0.36
C GLY A 57 -17.25 -4.16 -0.25
N ILE A 58 -17.41 -2.86 -0.40
CA ILE A 58 -16.39 -1.94 -0.92
C ILE A 58 -15.29 -1.76 0.13
N THR A 59 -14.04 -1.81 -0.30
CA THR A 59 -12.86 -1.74 0.59
C THR A 59 -11.83 -0.72 0.11
N GLY A 60 -10.78 -0.53 0.92
CA GLY A 60 -9.61 0.29 0.56
C GLY A 60 -9.92 1.80 0.49
N PRO A 61 -9.33 2.55 -0.46
CA PRO A 61 -9.45 4.01 -0.50
C PRO A 61 -10.88 4.48 -0.77
N MET A 62 -11.72 3.67 -1.42
CA MET A 62 -13.14 3.99 -1.64
C MET A 62 -13.89 4.05 -0.30
N LEU A 63 -13.72 3.02 0.54
CA LEU A 63 -14.32 2.95 1.87
C LEU A 63 -13.79 4.06 2.80
N ARG A 64 -12.48 4.32 2.72
CA ARG A 64 -11.82 5.39 3.49
C ARG A 64 -12.21 6.80 3.07
N SER A 65 -12.57 7.00 1.80
CA SER A 65 -13.09 8.29 1.32
C SER A 65 -14.50 8.62 1.85
N ALA A 66 -15.19 7.61 2.39
CA ALA A 66 -16.50 7.72 3.02
C ALA A 66 -16.42 7.72 4.56
N GLY A 67 -15.24 7.99 5.14
CA GLY A 67 -15.02 8.17 6.57
C GLY A 67 -14.75 6.89 7.36
N VAL A 68 -14.77 5.71 6.73
CA VAL A 68 -14.59 4.44 7.46
C VAL A 68 -13.12 4.10 7.61
N ARG A 69 -12.63 4.13 8.86
CA ARG A 69 -11.25 3.76 9.23
C ARG A 69 -11.05 2.25 9.18
N ARG A 70 -10.71 1.73 8.00
CA ARG A 70 -10.32 0.33 7.77
C ARG A 70 -9.03 0.25 6.96
N ASP A 71 -8.02 -0.40 7.50
CA ASP A 71 -6.79 -0.72 6.77
C ASP A 71 -6.17 -2.02 7.31
N LEU A 72 -6.02 -3.03 6.44
CA LEU A 72 -5.50 -4.33 6.84
C LEU A 72 -4.10 -4.26 7.45
N ARG A 73 -3.26 -3.31 7.00
CA ARG A 73 -1.89 -3.16 7.52
C ARG A 73 -1.87 -2.72 8.98
N LYS A 74 -2.94 -2.07 9.47
CA LYS A 74 -3.12 -1.69 10.88
C LYS A 74 -4.00 -2.67 11.65
N ASP A 75 -5.11 -3.10 11.05
CA ASP A 75 -6.12 -3.91 11.74
C ASP A 75 -5.70 -5.39 11.88
N ARG A 76 -4.94 -5.91 10.91
CA ARG A 76 -4.34 -7.25 10.93
C ARG A 76 -2.93 -7.17 10.32
N PRO A 77 -1.97 -6.55 11.03
CA PRO A 77 -0.64 -6.33 10.50
C PRO A 77 0.00 -7.64 10.02
N TYR A 78 0.66 -7.56 8.88
CA TYR A 78 1.44 -8.66 8.30
C TYR A 78 2.87 -8.18 8.01
N SER A 79 3.79 -9.12 7.82
CA SER A 79 5.21 -8.82 7.59
C SER A 79 5.79 -7.95 8.71
N ALA A 80 6.13 -6.69 8.42
CA ALA A 80 6.72 -5.75 9.37
C ALA A 80 5.83 -4.50 9.61
N TYR A 81 4.58 -4.51 9.16
CA TYR A 81 3.68 -3.35 9.28
C TYR A 81 3.30 -3.00 10.73
N ASP A 82 3.44 -3.96 11.65
CA ASP A 82 3.29 -3.78 13.10
C ASP A 82 4.39 -2.90 13.71
N ARG A 83 5.55 -2.80 13.04
CA ARG A 83 6.72 -2.02 13.49
C ARG A 83 6.85 -0.67 12.80
N LEU A 84 5.94 -0.35 11.88
CA LEU A 84 6.00 0.83 11.04
C LEU A 84 4.96 1.87 11.48
N GLU A 85 5.40 3.13 11.54
CA GLU A 85 4.55 4.27 11.90
C GLU A 85 4.00 4.94 10.64
N PHE A 86 2.68 4.96 10.52
CA PHE A 86 1.96 5.64 9.44
C PHE A 86 0.50 5.82 9.84
N ASP A 87 -0.15 6.78 9.20
CA ASP A 87 -1.54 7.13 9.45
C ASP A 87 -2.45 6.58 8.35
N VAL A 88 -3.71 6.28 8.72
CA VAL A 88 -4.72 5.85 7.75
C VAL A 88 -5.40 7.10 7.19
N ALA A 89 -5.19 7.38 5.90
CA ALA A 89 -5.81 8.50 5.21
C ALA A 89 -7.34 8.34 5.17
N LEU A 90 -8.06 9.41 5.53
CA LEU A 90 -9.52 9.44 5.54
C LEU A 90 -10.02 10.72 4.88
N ALA A 91 -11.21 10.63 4.30
CA ALA A 91 -12.02 11.76 3.88
C ALA A 91 -13.49 11.42 4.17
N GLU A 92 -14.38 12.41 4.10
CA GLU A 92 -15.78 12.22 4.53
C GLU A 92 -16.80 12.32 3.38
N ALA A 93 -16.49 13.05 2.30
CA ALA A 93 -17.47 13.35 1.26
C ALA A 93 -17.87 12.15 0.39
N GLY A 94 -17.02 11.11 0.31
CA GLY A 94 -17.31 9.89 -0.45
C GLY A 94 -17.40 10.07 -1.98
N ASP A 95 -17.09 11.26 -2.50
CA ASP A 95 -17.12 11.61 -3.91
C ASP A 95 -15.76 11.37 -4.60
N VAL A 96 -15.65 11.74 -5.88
CA VAL A 96 -14.39 11.58 -6.64
C VAL A 96 -13.26 12.38 -6.01
N THR A 97 -13.53 13.58 -5.50
CA THR A 97 -12.52 14.45 -4.88
C THR A 97 -12.00 13.86 -3.57
N ALA A 98 -12.88 13.36 -2.69
CA ALA A 98 -12.48 12.65 -1.48
C ALA A 98 -11.57 11.45 -1.78
N ARG A 99 -11.87 10.71 -2.85
CA ARG A 99 -11.05 9.57 -3.30
C ARG A 99 -9.68 9.98 -3.84
N TYR A 100 -9.56 11.16 -4.42
CA TYR A 100 -8.29 11.74 -4.83
C TYR A 100 -7.46 12.12 -3.59
N LEU A 101 -8.06 12.86 -2.65
CA LEU A 101 -7.39 13.30 -1.42
C LEU A 101 -6.83 12.11 -0.62
N VAL A 102 -7.63 11.06 -0.43
CA VAL A 102 -7.19 9.83 0.26
C VAL A 102 -5.98 9.19 -0.44
N ARG A 103 -5.97 9.15 -1.78
CA ARG A 103 -4.85 8.56 -2.54
C ARG A 103 -3.58 9.39 -2.44
N MET A 104 -3.69 10.72 -2.55
CA MET A 104 -2.54 11.61 -2.39
C MET A 104 -1.92 11.45 -1.01
N GLU A 105 -2.75 11.38 0.03
CA GLU A 105 -2.25 11.16 1.38
C GLU A 105 -1.67 9.75 1.58
N GLU A 106 -2.27 8.71 1.01
CA GLU A 106 -1.69 7.35 1.03
C GLU A 106 -0.32 7.29 0.37
N MET A 107 -0.07 8.05 -0.70
CA MET A 107 1.25 8.14 -1.32
C MET A 107 2.27 8.80 -0.39
N ARG A 108 1.89 9.85 0.34
CA ARG A 108 2.76 10.48 1.36
C ARG A 108 3.09 9.52 2.50
N GLN A 109 2.08 8.81 3.01
CA GLN A 109 2.27 7.79 4.05
C GLN A 109 3.11 6.61 3.53
N SER A 110 3.00 6.25 2.26
CA SER A 110 3.85 5.23 1.63
C SER A 110 5.31 5.66 1.60
N ILE A 111 5.61 6.93 1.27
CA ILE A 111 6.97 7.48 1.34
C ILE A 111 7.49 7.46 2.79
N ARG A 112 6.66 7.81 3.77
CA ARG A 112 7.00 7.72 5.20
C ARG A 112 7.37 6.29 5.62
N ILE A 113 6.63 5.28 5.15
CA ILE A 113 6.93 3.86 5.37
C ILE A 113 8.24 3.46 4.71
N ILE A 114 8.45 3.87 3.45
CA ILE A 114 9.66 3.54 2.69
C ILE A 114 10.89 4.10 3.40
N ARG A 115 10.86 5.37 3.82
CA ARG A 115 11.98 6.00 4.54
C ARG A 115 12.34 5.24 5.83
N GLN A 116 11.37 4.91 6.66
CA GLN A 116 11.59 4.08 7.86
C GLN A 116 12.20 2.72 7.53
N THR A 117 11.74 2.09 6.44
CA THR A 117 12.24 0.78 6.02
C THR A 117 13.69 0.88 5.52
N LEU A 118 14.02 1.93 4.75
CA LEU A 118 15.39 2.19 4.29
C LEU A 118 16.33 2.50 5.46
N ASP A 119 15.90 3.34 6.41
CA ASP A 119 16.65 3.62 7.64
C ASP A 119 16.95 2.34 8.42
N TRP A 120 15.95 1.46 8.56
CA TRP A 120 16.13 0.19 9.24
C TRP A 120 17.10 -0.74 8.48
N LEU A 121 16.96 -0.85 7.15
CA LEU A 121 17.82 -1.71 6.33
C LEU A 121 19.30 -1.30 6.35
N GLU A 122 19.62 0.00 6.42
CA GLU A 122 21.01 0.48 6.52
C GLU A 122 21.73 -0.06 7.76
N HIS A 123 21.00 -0.30 8.85
CA HIS A 123 21.56 -0.73 10.13
C HIS A 123 21.42 -2.23 10.39
N HIS A 124 20.69 -2.96 9.55
CA HIS A 124 20.33 -4.37 9.77
C HIS A 124 20.60 -5.25 8.54
N PRO A 125 21.87 -5.48 8.16
CA PRO A 125 22.20 -6.41 7.09
C PRO A 125 21.83 -7.84 7.48
N GLY A 126 21.34 -8.63 6.53
CA GLY A 126 20.91 -10.00 6.81
C GLY A 126 20.64 -10.84 5.56
N PRO A 127 20.44 -12.16 5.73
CA PRO A 127 20.14 -13.06 4.63
C PRO A 127 18.75 -12.76 4.03
N VAL A 128 18.70 -12.64 2.71
CA VAL A 128 17.45 -12.35 1.97
C VAL A 128 16.67 -13.62 1.58
N LEU A 129 17.37 -14.75 1.45
CA LEU A 129 16.79 -16.06 1.21
C LEU A 129 16.40 -16.71 2.53
N ALA A 130 15.32 -17.47 2.52
CA ALA A 130 14.98 -18.32 3.66
C ALA A 130 16.09 -19.37 3.81
N GLN A 131 16.80 -19.35 4.93
CA GLN A 131 17.86 -20.32 5.22
C GLN A 131 17.29 -21.72 5.40
N GLU A 132 16.09 -21.80 5.98
CA GLU A 132 15.34 -23.04 6.14
C GLU A 132 14.03 -22.93 5.37
N LEU A 133 13.92 -23.71 4.29
CA LEU A 133 12.64 -23.97 3.65
C LEU A 133 11.96 -25.12 4.40
N PRO A 134 10.66 -25.03 4.69
CA PRO A 134 9.92 -26.19 5.17
C PRO A 134 10.17 -27.37 4.25
N ARG A 135 10.41 -28.56 4.81
CA ARG A 135 10.60 -29.80 4.03
C ARG A 135 9.46 -30.06 3.03
N TRP A 136 8.29 -29.45 3.29
CA TRP A 136 7.07 -29.57 2.50
C TRP A 136 6.49 -28.19 2.22
N LEU A 137 6.33 -27.83 0.96
CA LEU A 137 5.52 -26.68 0.53
C LEU A 137 4.46 -27.20 -0.45
N GLY A 138 3.28 -27.55 0.05
CA GLY A 138 2.17 -28.08 -0.75
C GLY A 138 1.19 -28.91 0.08
N ALA A 139 -0.12 -28.76 -0.19
CA ALA A 139 -1.18 -29.45 0.53
C ALA A 139 -1.09 -30.99 0.34
N PRO A 140 -1.34 -31.79 1.40
CA PRO A 140 -1.50 -33.22 1.24
C PRO A 140 -2.78 -33.48 0.42
N TYR A 141 -2.61 -34.12 -0.74
CA TYR A 141 -3.64 -34.66 -1.64
C TYR A 141 -4.52 -33.64 -2.40
N ALA A 142 -4.38 -33.62 -3.73
CA ALA A 142 -5.34 -32.97 -4.64
C ALA A 142 -6.34 -34.04 -5.14
N PRO A 143 -7.66 -33.85 -4.95
CA PRO A 143 -8.68 -34.72 -5.55
C PRO A 143 -8.62 -34.67 -7.08
N VAL A 144 -9.10 -35.72 -7.73
CA VAL A 144 -9.16 -35.85 -9.20
C VAL A 144 -9.87 -34.65 -9.82
N GLY A 145 -9.18 -33.93 -10.71
CA GLY A 145 -9.70 -32.74 -11.42
C GLY A 145 -9.10 -31.39 -10.99
N ARG A 146 -8.11 -31.36 -10.07
CA ARG A 146 -7.32 -30.16 -9.77
C ARG A 146 -5.82 -30.42 -9.91
N GLU A 147 -5.09 -29.48 -10.50
CA GLU A 147 -3.62 -29.53 -10.54
C GLU A 147 -3.04 -29.30 -9.15
N GLY A 148 -2.17 -30.21 -8.71
CA GLY A 148 -1.34 -30.06 -7.52
C GLY A 148 0.13 -30.18 -7.90
N TYR A 149 0.94 -29.17 -7.56
CA TYR A 149 2.37 -29.18 -7.82
C TYR A 149 3.10 -29.77 -6.60
N LEU A 150 3.83 -30.86 -6.82
CA LEU A 150 4.68 -31.49 -5.80
C LEU A 150 6.15 -31.18 -6.09
N LEU A 151 6.73 -30.25 -5.35
CA LEU A 151 8.16 -29.94 -5.42
C LEU A 151 8.89 -30.72 -4.31
N LYS A 152 9.43 -31.89 -4.68
CA LYS A 152 10.35 -32.67 -3.85
C LYS A 152 11.78 -32.28 -4.21
N ARG A 153 12.56 -31.82 -3.24
CA ARG A 153 13.99 -31.57 -3.43
C ARG A 153 14.76 -32.89 -3.31
N ASN A 154 15.62 -33.19 -4.27
CA ASN A 154 16.65 -34.24 -4.17
C ASN A 154 17.79 -33.76 -3.26
#